data_AF-A0A143BH67-F1
#
_entry.id   AF-A0A143BH67-F1
#
_cell.length_a   1.000
_cell.length_b   1.000
_cell.length_c   1.000
_cell.angle_alpha   90.00
_cell.angle_beta   90.00
_cell.angle_gamma   90.00
#
_symmetry.space_group_name_H-M   'P 1'
#
loop_
_entity.id
_entity.type
_entity.pdbx_description
1 polymer ?
#
loop_
_entity_poly.entity_id
_entity_poly.type
_entity_poly.pdbx_seq_one_letter_code
_entity_poly.pdbx_strand_id
1 'polypeptide(L)'
;MKAVSKDSLGTVNNIRALPGGKLLVNDITAKRVLLLDSTFAVLKVVADTTPGNPNAYGGGLASLIAFRGDSTLFVDAQSLSMLVIDANGEVQRVMSVPRAQDAMMLAAGGMGAGAYYSEGHLVYRGMPGMRMQMSSTGTPQMPTMADTMAITRVNLQTRVVDTLGFVKIPKTNTSINRTDDGKMNISIEVNPLPTIDDWAVLPNGTVGFLRGRDYHVDWVDANGTRRESPKMAFDWKRMTDEDKTKLVDSVKTILDKQAAANPSQGAAMASAFGAAMGGAGGARPQVVMRFEASAGPAGGAPARAPQISAPKINVVSASEIPDYQPPFFANNTRADADGNIWVLTIATKPQPAGSVYDVINSQGVVTERVLIPEGRTILGFGPGGVVYLAQRTPTSTVIERATVR
;
A
#
# COMPACT_ATOMS: atom_id res chain seq x y z
N MET A 1 -1.68 -30.43 -5.18
CA MET A 1 -1.74 -30.40 -6.67
C MET A 1 -1.47 -28.96 -7.11
N LYS A 2 -0.38 -28.72 -7.85
CA LYS A 2 0.03 -27.39 -8.31
C LYS A 2 -0.86 -26.99 -9.49
N ALA A 3 -1.68 -25.95 -9.33
CA ALA A 3 -2.47 -25.36 -10.42
C ALA A 3 -1.78 -24.08 -10.89
N VAL A 4 -1.78 -23.83 -12.20
CA VAL A 4 -1.16 -22.64 -12.83
C VAL A 4 -2.21 -21.98 -13.73
N SER A 5 -2.31 -20.65 -13.70
CA SER A 5 -3.26 -19.93 -14.55
C SER A 5 -2.97 -20.17 -16.04
N LYS A 6 -4.03 -20.42 -16.82
CA LYS A 6 -3.91 -20.68 -18.27
C LYS A 6 -3.74 -19.40 -19.07
N ASP A 7 -4.33 -18.30 -18.59
CA ASP A 7 -4.18 -16.98 -19.21
C ASP A 7 -2.90 -16.30 -18.73
N SER A 8 -2.27 -15.58 -19.66
CA SER A 8 -1.19 -14.66 -19.32
C SER A 8 -1.77 -13.43 -18.61
N LEU A 9 -1.32 -13.19 -17.39
CA LEU A 9 -1.69 -12.02 -16.61
C LEU A 9 -0.60 -10.95 -16.73
N GLY A 10 -1.01 -9.69 -16.62
CA GLY A 10 -0.08 -8.58 -16.44
C GLY A 10 0.46 -8.52 -15.00
N THR A 11 0.50 -7.33 -14.42
CA THR A 11 0.76 -7.18 -12.98
C THR A 11 -0.53 -7.45 -12.21
N VAL A 12 -0.51 -8.45 -11.35
CA VAL A 12 -1.63 -8.73 -10.44
C VAL A 12 -1.44 -7.91 -9.17
N ASN A 13 -2.38 -7.00 -8.85
CA ASN A 13 -2.31 -6.20 -7.62
C ASN A 13 -2.68 -7.04 -6.39
N ASN A 14 -3.81 -7.71 -6.45
CA ASN A 14 -4.26 -8.63 -5.42
C ASN A 14 -5.29 -9.64 -5.93
N ILE A 15 -5.53 -10.69 -5.14
CA ILE A 15 -6.54 -11.71 -5.41
C ILE A 15 -7.52 -11.84 -4.24
N ARG A 16 -8.69 -12.42 -4.52
CA ARG A 16 -9.63 -12.87 -3.49
C ARG A 16 -9.96 -14.35 -3.72
N ALA A 17 -9.58 -15.18 -2.76
CA ALA A 17 -10.01 -16.57 -2.71
C ALA A 17 -11.51 -16.66 -2.40
N LEU A 18 -12.21 -17.52 -3.12
CA LEU A 18 -13.64 -17.77 -3.00
C LEU A 18 -13.90 -19.26 -2.72
N PRO A 19 -15.09 -19.63 -2.21
CA PRO A 19 -15.46 -21.02 -2.01
C PRO A 19 -15.32 -21.86 -3.29
N GLY A 20 -15.08 -23.16 -3.09
CA GLY A 20 -14.84 -24.10 -4.19
C GLY A 20 -13.48 -23.90 -4.89
N GLY A 21 -12.58 -23.09 -4.33
CA GLY A 21 -11.24 -22.85 -4.88
C GLY A 21 -11.19 -21.85 -6.03
N LYS A 22 -12.30 -21.14 -6.29
CA LYS A 22 -12.37 -20.04 -7.27
C LYS A 22 -11.52 -18.85 -6.81
N LEU A 23 -11.11 -18.01 -7.76
CA LEU A 23 -10.37 -16.79 -7.48
C LEU A 23 -10.95 -15.60 -8.25
N LEU A 24 -11.11 -14.46 -7.58
CA LEU A 24 -11.12 -13.17 -8.26
C LEU A 24 -9.69 -12.63 -8.35
N VAL A 25 -9.31 -12.15 -9.52
CA VAL A 25 -7.96 -11.66 -9.81
C VAL A 25 -8.05 -10.25 -10.35
N ASN A 26 -7.32 -9.33 -9.72
CA ASN A 26 -7.20 -7.94 -10.15
C ASN A 26 -5.91 -7.73 -10.97
N ASP A 27 -6.04 -7.76 -12.30
CA ASP A 27 -4.95 -7.49 -13.24
C ASP A 27 -4.92 -6.01 -13.58
N ILE A 28 -4.03 -5.26 -12.92
CA ILE A 28 -3.97 -3.80 -13.02
C ILE A 28 -3.30 -3.32 -14.32
N THR A 29 -2.48 -4.17 -14.95
CA THR A 29 -1.86 -3.82 -16.22
C THR A 29 -2.87 -3.92 -17.36
N ALA A 30 -3.63 -5.01 -17.39
CA ALA A 30 -4.71 -5.18 -18.36
C ALA A 30 -6.00 -4.45 -17.97
N LYS A 31 -6.05 -3.85 -16.76
CA LYS A 31 -7.21 -3.13 -16.20
C LYS A 31 -8.48 -3.96 -16.27
N ARG A 32 -8.43 -5.15 -15.66
CA ARG A 32 -9.55 -6.09 -15.64
C ARG A 32 -9.62 -6.89 -14.35
N VAL A 33 -10.83 -7.29 -13.98
CA VAL A 33 -11.08 -8.28 -12.93
C VAL A 33 -11.52 -9.59 -13.58
N LEU A 34 -10.82 -10.67 -13.27
CA LEU A 34 -11.13 -12.02 -13.78
C LEU A 34 -11.68 -12.89 -12.67
N LEU A 35 -12.69 -13.71 -12.98
CA LEU A 35 -13.08 -14.86 -12.17
C LEU A 35 -12.44 -16.12 -12.75
N LEU A 36 -11.66 -16.82 -11.94
CA LEU A 36 -11.05 -18.10 -12.25
C LEU A 36 -11.74 -19.25 -11.50
N ASP A 37 -11.76 -20.43 -12.12
CA ASP A 37 -12.16 -21.67 -11.45
C ASP A 37 -11.05 -22.27 -10.55
N SER A 38 -11.31 -23.43 -9.96
CA SER A 38 -10.37 -24.14 -9.07
C SER A 38 -9.13 -24.70 -9.77
N THR A 39 -9.14 -24.73 -11.11
CA THR A 39 -8.05 -25.12 -12.02
C THR A 39 -7.33 -23.90 -12.62
N PHE A 40 -7.74 -22.69 -12.24
CA PHE A 40 -7.26 -21.41 -12.76
C PHE A 40 -7.55 -21.16 -14.24
N ALA A 41 -8.64 -21.74 -14.76
CA ALA A 41 -9.21 -21.33 -16.04
C ALA A 41 -10.11 -20.11 -15.84
N VAL A 42 -10.09 -19.16 -16.79
CA VAL A 42 -10.98 -18.00 -16.77
C VAL A 42 -12.41 -18.45 -17.04
N LEU A 43 -13.30 -18.16 -16.07
CA LEU A 43 -14.74 -18.34 -16.20
C LEU A 43 -15.40 -17.08 -16.75
N LYS A 44 -14.94 -15.90 -16.33
CA LYS A 44 -15.59 -14.63 -16.65
C LYS A 44 -14.62 -13.44 -16.52
N VAL A 45 -14.82 -12.44 -17.38
CA VAL A 45 -14.32 -11.06 -17.15
C VAL A 45 -15.41 -10.29 -16.41
N VAL A 46 -15.15 -9.92 -15.16
CA VAL A 46 -16.13 -9.28 -14.27
C VAL A 46 -16.19 -7.77 -14.48
N ALA A 47 -15.03 -7.15 -14.71
CA ALA A 47 -14.86 -5.73 -14.96
C ALA A 47 -13.69 -5.53 -15.94
N ASP A 48 -13.80 -4.57 -16.87
CA ASP A 48 -12.76 -4.21 -17.83
C ASP A 48 -12.93 -2.77 -18.32
N THR A 49 -12.07 -2.31 -19.24
CA THR A 49 -12.13 -0.95 -19.80
C THR A 49 -13.06 -0.82 -21.01
N THR A 50 -13.93 -1.79 -21.29
CA THR A 50 -14.77 -1.78 -22.50
C THR A 50 -15.79 -0.64 -22.43
N PRO A 51 -15.90 0.24 -23.45
CA PRO A 51 -16.88 1.32 -23.46
C PRO A 51 -18.32 0.81 -23.29
N GLY A 52 -19.11 1.50 -22.47
CA GLY A 52 -20.49 1.11 -22.18
C GLY A 52 -20.64 -0.04 -21.18
N ASN A 53 -19.53 -0.60 -20.66
CA ASN A 53 -19.58 -1.56 -19.56
C ASN A 53 -20.07 -0.85 -18.28
N PRO A 54 -21.22 -1.25 -17.69
CA PRO A 54 -21.70 -0.65 -16.45
C PRO A 54 -20.76 -0.92 -15.25
N ASN A 55 -19.88 -1.92 -15.37
CA ASN A 55 -18.88 -2.32 -14.39
C ASN A 55 -17.46 -1.94 -14.85
N ALA A 56 -17.32 -0.78 -15.48
CA ALA A 56 -16.04 -0.36 -16.06
C ALA A 56 -14.92 -0.32 -15.00
N TYR A 57 -13.78 -0.87 -15.37
CA TYR A 57 -12.53 -0.75 -14.62
C TYR A 57 -11.94 0.64 -14.91
N GLY A 58 -11.85 1.49 -13.88
CA GLY A 58 -11.29 2.84 -13.99
C GLY A 58 -9.81 2.88 -14.41
N GLY A 59 -9.35 4.02 -14.90
CA GLY A 59 -7.93 4.26 -15.18
C GLY A 59 -7.03 4.39 -13.94
N GLY A 60 -7.59 4.44 -12.72
CA GLY A 60 -6.88 4.60 -11.46
C GLY A 60 -6.47 3.29 -10.77
N LEU A 61 -6.03 3.39 -9.52
CA LEU A 61 -5.79 2.23 -8.66
C LEU A 61 -7.12 1.54 -8.33
N ALA A 62 -7.09 0.22 -8.23
CA ALA A 62 -8.22 -0.56 -7.75
C ALA A 62 -7.76 -1.77 -6.94
N SER A 63 -8.62 -2.27 -6.04
CA SER A 63 -8.34 -3.44 -5.20
C SER A 63 -9.57 -4.29 -4.94
N LEU A 64 -9.34 -5.58 -4.65
CA LEU A 64 -10.34 -6.50 -4.13
C LEU A 64 -10.30 -6.59 -2.60
N ILE A 65 -11.45 -6.54 -1.94
CA ILE A 65 -11.58 -6.73 -0.48
C ILE A 65 -12.67 -7.76 -0.21
N ALA A 66 -12.39 -8.72 0.67
CA ALA A 66 -13.39 -9.64 1.18
C ALA A 66 -14.66 -8.91 1.61
N PHE A 67 -15.85 -9.42 1.34
CA PHE A 67 -17.09 -8.81 1.81
C PHE A 67 -18.10 -9.89 2.21
N ARG A 68 -19.13 -9.47 2.97
CA ARG A 68 -20.19 -10.30 3.55
C ARG A 68 -20.37 -11.67 2.88
N GLY A 69 -20.16 -12.75 3.65
CA GLY A 69 -20.16 -14.11 3.12
C GLY A 69 -19.08 -14.29 2.05
N ASP A 70 -19.52 -14.69 0.86
CA ASP A 70 -18.64 -15.01 -0.27
C ASP A 70 -18.54 -13.87 -1.30
N SER A 71 -19.00 -12.67 -0.93
CA SER A 71 -18.94 -11.50 -1.79
C SER A 71 -17.59 -10.79 -1.68
N THR A 72 -17.35 -9.86 -2.62
CA THR A 72 -16.10 -9.11 -2.73
C THR A 72 -16.42 -7.66 -3.10
N LEU A 73 -15.76 -6.71 -2.44
CA LEU A 73 -15.73 -5.32 -2.89
C LEU A 73 -14.62 -5.15 -3.91
N PHE A 74 -14.95 -4.68 -5.11
CA PHE A 74 -13.97 -4.09 -6.02
C PHE A 74 -14.01 -2.57 -5.85
N VAL A 75 -12.95 -2.02 -5.27
CA VAL A 75 -12.81 -0.59 -4.98
C VAL A 75 -12.09 0.07 -6.16
N ASP A 76 -12.72 1.05 -6.80
CA ASP A 76 -12.09 1.88 -7.82
C ASP A 76 -11.94 3.32 -7.30
N ALA A 77 -10.68 3.74 -7.11
CA ALA A 77 -10.37 5.06 -6.58
C ALA A 77 -10.75 6.19 -7.54
N GLN A 78 -10.77 5.94 -8.85
CA GLN A 78 -11.06 7.01 -9.82
C GLN A 78 -12.55 7.35 -9.82
N SER A 79 -13.43 6.34 -9.83
CA SER A 79 -14.87 6.54 -9.79
C SER A 79 -15.43 6.78 -8.38
N LEU A 80 -14.59 6.65 -7.33
CA LEU A 80 -15.01 6.70 -5.92
C LEU A 80 -16.12 5.70 -5.60
N SER A 81 -16.07 4.53 -6.24
CA SER A 81 -17.10 3.50 -6.15
C SER A 81 -16.54 2.17 -5.65
N MET A 82 -17.44 1.34 -5.12
CA MET A 82 -17.18 -0.04 -4.73
C MET A 82 -18.25 -0.94 -5.35
N LEU A 83 -17.85 -1.82 -6.26
CA LEU A 83 -18.74 -2.85 -6.80
C LEU A 83 -18.82 -4.01 -5.81
N VAL A 84 -20.01 -4.48 -5.48
CA VAL A 84 -20.25 -5.70 -4.71
C VAL A 84 -20.40 -6.85 -5.69
N ILE A 85 -19.36 -7.67 -5.78
CA ILE A 85 -19.27 -8.83 -6.67
C ILE A 85 -19.62 -10.08 -5.85
N ASP A 86 -20.54 -10.90 -6.32
CA ASP A 86 -20.84 -12.19 -5.69
C ASP A 86 -19.84 -13.30 -6.07
N ALA A 87 -20.02 -14.50 -5.52
CA ALA A 87 -19.14 -15.64 -5.77
C ALA A 87 -19.16 -16.15 -7.22
N ASN A 88 -20.12 -15.72 -8.04
CA ASN A 88 -20.24 -16.07 -9.46
C ASN A 88 -19.70 -14.95 -10.38
N GLY A 89 -19.18 -13.87 -9.80
CA GLY A 89 -18.65 -12.75 -10.57
C GLY A 89 -19.75 -11.84 -11.11
N GLU A 90 -20.94 -11.85 -10.52
CA GLU A 90 -22.00 -10.89 -10.85
C GLU A 90 -21.93 -9.68 -9.91
N VAL A 91 -22.09 -8.48 -10.48
CA VAL A 91 -22.17 -7.25 -9.70
C VAL A 91 -23.60 -7.06 -9.21
N GLN A 92 -23.79 -7.25 -7.90
CA GLN A 92 -25.10 -7.19 -7.26
C GLN A 92 -25.47 -5.77 -6.83
N ARG A 93 -24.46 -4.92 -6.56
CA ARG A 93 -24.66 -3.57 -6.06
C ARG A 93 -23.46 -2.69 -6.34
N VAL A 94 -23.70 -1.40 -6.51
CA VAL A 94 -22.66 -0.36 -6.47
C VAL A 94 -22.83 0.47 -5.20
N MET A 95 -21.73 0.71 -4.49
CA MET A 95 -21.67 1.54 -3.29
C MET A 95 -20.68 2.69 -3.52
N SER A 96 -20.82 3.77 -2.76
CA SER A 96 -19.79 4.80 -2.70
C SER A 96 -18.73 4.46 -1.66
N VAL A 97 -17.48 4.79 -1.96
CA VAL A 97 -16.39 4.71 -0.97
C VAL A 97 -16.76 5.52 0.28
N PRO A 98 -16.37 5.08 1.49
CA PRO A 98 -16.80 5.75 2.72
C PRO A 98 -16.29 7.18 2.87
N ARG A 99 -15.06 7.42 2.44
CA ARG A 99 -14.41 8.73 2.46
C ARG A 99 -13.68 8.93 1.14
N ALA A 100 -14.09 9.93 0.37
CA ALA A 100 -13.48 10.21 -0.94
C ALA A 100 -11.96 10.49 -0.83
N GLN A 101 -11.54 11.16 0.24
CA GLN A 101 -10.12 11.43 0.51
C GLN A 101 -9.27 10.17 0.71
N ASP A 102 -9.87 9.06 1.14
CA ASP A 102 -9.15 7.82 1.46
C ASP A 102 -9.25 6.79 0.33
N ALA A 103 -9.99 7.10 -0.75
CA ALA A 103 -10.26 6.16 -1.85
C ALA A 103 -8.99 5.59 -2.47
N MET A 104 -7.95 6.42 -2.61
CA MET A 104 -6.64 6.01 -3.12
C MET A 104 -5.95 5.00 -2.20
N MET A 105 -6.00 5.19 -0.88
CA MET A 105 -5.42 4.23 0.07
C MET A 105 -6.24 2.95 0.12
N LEU A 106 -7.57 3.08 0.05
CA LEU A 106 -8.45 1.92 0.05
C LEU A 106 -8.27 1.05 -1.19
N ALA A 107 -7.99 1.66 -2.36
CA ALA A 107 -7.70 0.97 -3.61
C ALA A 107 -6.24 0.45 -3.73
N ALA A 108 -5.35 0.85 -2.81
CA ALA A 108 -3.95 0.49 -2.84
C ALA A 108 -3.68 -0.86 -2.16
N GLY A 109 -4.29 -1.95 -2.67
CA GLY A 109 -4.21 -3.28 -2.09
C GLY A 109 -2.79 -3.77 -1.74
N GLY A 110 -1.77 -3.39 -2.53
CA GLY A 110 -0.37 -3.72 -2.27
C GLY A 110 0.32 -2.90 -1.15
N MET A 111 -0.28 -1.80 -0.68
CA MET A 111 0.25 -0.92 0.39
C MET A 111 -0.39 -1.21 1.76
N GLY A 112 -0.87 -2.42 1.96
CA GLY A 112 -1.71 -2.82 3.10
C GLY A 112 -3.18 -2.80 2.71
N ALA A 113 -3.72 -3.96 2.38
CA ALA A 113 -5.10 -4.09 1.92
C ALA A 113 -6.08 -3.70 3.03
N GLY A 114 -7.06 -2.87 2.68
CA GLY A 114 -8.22 -2.71 3.54
C GLY A 114 -8.93 -4.05 3.73
N ALA A 115 -9.56 -4.23 4.90
CA ALA A 115 -10.27 -5.45 5.23
C ALA A 115 -11.66 -5.13 5.77
N TYR A 116 -12.65 -5.90 5.34
CA TYR A 116 -13.97 -5.90 5.93
C TYR A 116 -14.05 -6.98 6.98
N TYR A 117 -14.71 -6.71 8.11
CA TYR A 117 -15.09 -7.73 9.08
C TYR A 117 -16.59 -7.70 9.37
N SER A 118 -17.11 -8.82 9.89
CA SER A 118 -18.53 -9.18 9.87
C SER A 118 -19.48 -8.17 10.53
N GLU A 119 -18.99 -7.31 11.43
CA GLU A 119 -19.78 -6.27 12.10
C GLU A 119 -20.07 -5.03 11.23
N GLY A 120 -19.74 -5.04 9.94
CA GLY A 120 -20.08 -3.92 9.04
C GLY A 120 -18.96 -2.88 8.89
N HIS A 121 -17.78 -3.16 9.41
CA HIS A 121 -16.66 -2.24 9.43
C HIS A 121 -15.65 -2.55 8.34
N LEU A 122 -15.17 -1.50 7.68
CA LEU A 122 -14.03 -1.53 6.77
C LEU A 122 -12.85 -0.86 7.47
N VAL A 123 -11.76 -1.62 7.65
CA VAL A 123 -10.51 -1.16 8.25
C VAL A 123 -9.51 -0.89 7.14
N TYR A 124 -8.88 0.27 7.16
CA TYR A 124 -7.87 0.65 6.17
C TYR A 124 -6.95 1.74 6.70
N ARG A 125 -5.84 1.91 6.00
CA ARG A 125 -4.90 3.01 6.19
C ARG A 125 -5.53 4.33 5.73
N GLY A 126 -5.72 5.27 6.65
CA GLY A 126 -6.23 6.61 6.30
C GLY A 126 -5.17 7.46 5.61
N MET A 127 -5.57 8.43 4.79
CA MET A 127 -4.63 9.43 4.29
C MET A 127 -4.34 10.51 5.36
N PRO A 128 -3.07 10.89 5.58
CA PRO A 128 -2.77 12.05 6.40
C PRO A 128 -3.32 13.30 5.72
N GLY A 129 -3.99 14.17 6.48
CA GLY A 129 -4.48 15.45 5.96
C GLY A 129 -3.30 16.38 5.68
N MET A 130 -2.91 16.53 4.42
CA MET A 130 -1.93 17.54 4.03
C MET A 130 -2.59 18.91 3.97
N ARG A 131 -2.25 19.79 4.91
CA ARG A 131 -2.69 21.18 4.92
C ARG A 131 -1.50 22.08 4.60
N MET A 132 -1.56 22.76 3.46
CA MET A 132 -0.60 23.81 3.14
C MET A 132 -0.73 24.94 4.16
N GLN A 133 0.37 25.29 4.82
CA GLN A 133 0.41 26.43 5.72
C GLN A 133 1.03 27.61 4.97
N MET A 134 0.55 28.82 5.24
CA MET A 134 1.20 30.03 4.74
C MET A 134 2.23 30.45 5.78
N SER A 135 3.46 30.69 5.36
CA SER A 135 4.49 31.25 6.25
C SER A 135 4.10 32.68 6.68
N SER A 136 4.74 33.19 7.73
CA SER A 136 4.56 34.58 8.17
C SER A 136 4.93 35.63 7.11
N THR A 137 5.67 35.23 6.06
CA THR A 137 6.06 36.09 4.94
C THR A 137 5.19 35.89 3.69
N GLY A 138 4.09 35.13 3.79
CA GLY A 138 3.15 34.91 2.69
C GLY A 138 3.59 33.86 1.66
N THR A 139 4.65 33.10 1.95
CA THR A 139 5.10 32.00 1.09
C THR A 139 4.41 30.69 1.46
N PRO A 140 3.96 29.86 0.49
CA PRO A 140 3.44 28.53 0.79
C PRO A 140 4.52 27.66 1.45
N GLN A 141 4.24 27.20 2.67
CA GLN A 141 5.06 26.22 3.38
C GLN A 141 4.43 24.84 3.23
N MET A 142 5.24 23.90 2.77
CA MET A 142 4.82 22.50 2.70
C MET A 142 4.55 21.97 4.11
N PRO A 143 3.44 21.24 4.32
CA PRO A 143 3.20 20.56 5.58
C PRO A 143 4.35 19.59 5.85
N THR A 144 4.83 19.57 7.08
CA THR A 144 5.67 18.48 7.55
C THR A 144 4.87 17.20 7.44
N MET A 145 5.39 16.23 6.69
CA MET A 145 4.76 14.91 6.64
C MET A 145 4.90 14.28 8.02
N ALA A 146 3.78 13.84 8.59
CA ALA A 146 3.79 13.10 9.83
C ALA A 146 4.63 11.82 9.65
N ASP A 147 5.37 11.42 10.69
CA ASP A 147 6.10 10.14 10.74
C ASP A 147 5.21 8.99 11.25
N THR A 148 3.89 9.22 11.29
CA THR A 148 2.87 8.25 11.68
C THR A 148 1.66 8.33 10.76
N MET A 149 0.91 7.23 10.69
CA MET A 149 -0.31 7.14 9.90
C MET A 149 -1.40 6.38 10.64
N ALA A 150 -2.62 6.88 10.56
CA ALA A 150 -3.76 6.32 11.25
C ALA A 150 -4.30 5.06 10.54
N ILE A 151 -4.50 4.00 11.29
CA ILE A 151 -5.33 2.86 10.88
C ILE A 151 -6.74 3.16 11.36
N THR A 152 -7.65 3.28 10.40
CA THR A 152 -9.00 3.76 10.61
C THR A 152 -9.99 2.64 10.33
N ARG A 153 -11.07 2.56 11.11
CA ARG A 153 -12.25 1.76 10.77
C ARG A 153 -13.42 2.67 10.45
N VAL A 154 -14.23 2.28 9.48
CA VAL A 154 -15.50 2.95 9.17
C VAL A 154 -16.62 1.94 9.14
N ASN A 155 -17.72 2.25 9.83
CA ASN A 155 -18.94 1.48 9.71
C ASN A 155 -19.63 1.83 8.38
N LEU A 156 -19.84 0.84 7.50
CA LEU A 156 -20.38 1.10 6.17
C LEU A 156 -21.86 1.54 6.18
N GLN A 157 -22.59 1.26 7.26
CA GLN A 157 -23.99 1.64 7.40
C GLN A 157 -24.15 3.00 8.07
N THR A 158 -23.53 3.22 9.22
CA THR A 158 -23.67 4.48 9.97
C THR A 158 -22.71 5.57 9.49
N ARG A 159 -21.69 5.21 8.70
CA ARG A 159 -20.57 6.08 8.27
C ARG A 159 -19.74 6.64 9.42
N VAL A 160 -19.90 6.12 10.64
CA VAL A 160 -19.06 6.47 11.79
C VAL A 160 -17.64 5.99 11.55
N VAL A 161 -16.67 6.85 11.86
CA VAL A 161 -15.25 6.64 11.62
C VAL A 161 -14.52 6.67 12.96
N ASP A 162 -13.74 5.63 13.24
CA ASP A 162 -12.88 5.55 14.42
C ASP A 162 -11.43 5.32 14.02
N THR A 163 -10.49 5.83 14.82
CA THR A 163 -9.07 5.49 14.70
C THR A 163 -8.73 4.34 15.64
N LEU A 164 -8.24 3.22 15.09
CA LEU A 164 -7.84 2.04 15.86
C LEU A 164 -6.44 2.19 16.46
N GLY A 165 -5.55 2.91 15.77
CA GLY A 165 -4.20 3.15 16.21
C GLY A 165 -3.36 3.81 15.13
N PHE A 166 -2.07 3.92 15.41
CA PHE A 166 -1.10 4.53 14.51
C PHE A 166 0.03 3.54 14.22
N VAL A 167 0.52 3.56 12.98
CA VAL A 167 1.77 2.92 12.57
C VAL A 167 2.82 4.00 12.29
N LYS A 168 4.06 3.78 12.75
CA LYS A 168 5.20 4.60 12.35
C LYS A 168 5.52 4.38 10.87
N ILE A 169 5.71 5.44 10.11
CA ILE A 169 6.10 5.39 8.69
C ILE A 169 7.48 6.03 8.47
N PRO A 170 8.13 5.78 7.32
CA PRO A 170 9.37 6.47 6.99
C PRO A 170 9.18 7.98 7.03
N LYS A 171 10.06 8.68 7.75
CA LYS A 171 10.12 10.14 7.73
C LYS A 171 10.71 10.57 6.39
N THR A 172 10.05 11.54 5.75
CA THR A 172 10.52 12.14 4.50
C THR A 172 10.79 13.62 4.76
N ASN A 173 12.05 14.06 4.65
CA ASN A 173 12.36 15.49 4.73
C ASN A 173 12.28 16.09 3.32
N THR A 174 11.41 17.07 3.14
CA THR A 174 11.27 17.77 1.86
C THR A 174 11.74 19.21 2.03
N SER A 175 12.75 19.61 1.25
CA SER A 175 13.26 20.98 1.17
C SER A 175 12.89 21.59 -0.18
N ILE A 176 12.41 22.83 -0.16
CA ILE A 176 12.03 23.58 -1.37
C ILE A 176 12.82 24.87 -1.41
N ASN A 177 13.62 25.04 -2.44
CA ASN A 177 14.39 26.25 -2.70
C ASN A 177 13.95 26.86 -4.02
N ARG A 178 13.74 28.18 -4.04
CA ARG A 178 13.48 28.90 -5.28
C ARG A 178 14.81 29.24 -5.94
N THR A 179 14.96 28.89 -7.21
CA THR A 179 16.15 29.22 -8.01
C THR A 179 16.01 30.59 -8.67
N ASP A 180 17.14 31.17 -9.06
CA ASP A 180 17.22 32.51 -9.68
C ASP A 180 16.42 32.60 -11.00
N ASP A 181 16.23 31.48 -11.71
CA ASP A 181 15.38 31.37 -12.90
C ASP A 181 13.88 31.30 -12.59
N GLY A 182 13.50 31.49 -11.32
CA GLY A 182 12.13 31.52 -10.84
C GLY A 182 11.50 30.13 -10.64
N LYS A 183 12.23 29.04 -10.91
CA LYS A 183 11.74 27.67 -10.68
C LYS A 183 11.80 27.29 -9.20
N MET A 184 11.00 26.32 -8.81
CA MET A 184 11.10 25.69 -7.49
C MET A 184 11.89 24.39 -7.63
N ASN A 185 13.03 24.31 -6.95
CA ASN A 185 13.80 23.09 -6.75
C ASN A 185 13.33 22.37 -5.50
N ILE A 186 12.97 21.10 -5.65
CA ILE A 186 12.55 20.24 -4.55
C ILE A 186 13.67 19.22 -4.30
N SER A 187 14.04 19.07 -3.03
CA SER A 187 14.91 18.00 -2.56
C SER A 187 14.15 17.15 -1.54
N ILE A 188 14.22 15.84 -1.69
CA ILE A 188 13.58 14.87 -0.81
C ILE A 188 14.68 13.99 -0.22
N GLU A 189 14.84 13.99 1.10
CA GLU A 189 15.75 13.06 1.78
C GLU A 189 14.98 11.82 2.25
N VAL A 190 15.54 10.66 1.92
CA VAL A 190 14.98 9.36 2.29
C VAL A 190 15.95 8.58 3.16
N ASN A 191 15.44 7.95 4.22
CA ASN A 191 16.19 6.94 4.96
C ASN A 191 16.02 5.59 4.26
N PRO A 192 17.11 4.93 3.83
CA PRO A 192 17.04 3.66 3.10
C PRO A 192 16.74 2.45 4.00
N LEU A 193 16.89 2.60 5.32
CA LEU A 193 16.65 1.55 6.30
C LEU A 193 15.91 2.09 7.53
N PRO A 194 14.69 2.63 7.35
CA PRO A 194 13.95 3.25 8.44
C PRO A 194 13.36 2.18 9.36
N THR A 195 13.40 2.43 10.67
CA THR A 195 12.58 1.66 11.63
C THR A 195 11.14 2.14 11.57
N ILE A 196 10.23 1.26 11.19
CA ILE A 196 8.81 1.55 10.93
C ILE A 196 7.91 0.48 11.57
N ASP A 197 6.61 0.75 11.62
CA ASP A 197 5.61 -0.25 11.98
C ASP A 197 4.82 -0.68 10.75
N ASP A 198 4.15 -1.81 10.85
CA ASP A 198 3.21 -2.28 9.85
C ASP A 198 1.97 -2.89 10.52
N TRP A 199 1.01 -3.35 9.74
CA TRP A 199 -0.28 -3.79 10.28
C TRP A 199 -0.98 -4.80 9.38
N ALA A 200 -1.88 -5.59 9.96
CA ALA A 200 -2.78 -6.46 9.23
C ALA A 200 -4.10 -6.67 10.01
N VAL A 201 -5.12 -7.14 9.29
CA VAL A 201 -6.44 -7.45 9.85
C VAL A 201 -6.71 -8.94 9.65
N LEU A 202 -6.90 -9.65 10.75
CA LEU A 202 -7.24 -11.08 10.74
C LEU A 202 -8.70 -11.29 10.29
N PRO A 203 -9.06 -12.49 9.79
CA PRO A 203 -10.42 -12.79 9.33
C PRO A 203 -11.53 -12.53 10.36
N ASN A 204 -11.21 -12.62 11.66
CA ASN A 204 -12.14 -12.34 12.76
C ASN A 204 -12.31 -10.84 13.08
N GLY A 205 -11.64 -9.94 12.36
CA GLY A 205 -11.69 -8.48 12.58
C GLY A 205 -10.67 -7.95 13.58
N THR A 206 -9.84 -8.80 14.17
CA THR A 206 -8.71 -8.37 15.02
C THR A 206 -7.67 -7.66 14.17
N VAL A 207 -7.19 -6.51 14.63
CA VAL A 207 -6.11 -5.75 13.98
C VAL A 207 -4.82 -5.94 14.76
N GLY A 208 -3.77 -6.42 14.08
CA GLY A 208 -2.42 -6.48 14.63
C GLY A 208 -1.59 -5.33 14.10
N PHE A 209 -0.97 -4.57 15.01
CA PHE A 209 0.03 -3.55 14.71
C PHE A 209 1.40 -4.14 15.05
N LEU A 210 2.16 -4.49 14.01
CA LEU A 210 3.49 -5.06 14.14
C LEU A 210 4.50 -3.94 14.38
N ARG A 211 5.15 -3.95 15.54
CA ARG A 211 6.10 -2.92 15.96
C ARG A 211 7.50 -3.28 15.49
N GLY A 212 8.09 -2.45 14.62
CA GLY A 212 9.42 -2.73 14.08
C GLY A 212 10.57 -2.38 15.02
N ARG A 213 10.30 -1.63 16.11
CA ARG A 213 11.32 -1.23 17.09
C ARG A 213 11.87 -2.41 17.89
N ASP A 214 11.02 -3.33 18.29
CA ASP A 214 11.35 -4.45 19.17
C ASP A 214 10.54 -5.73 18.88
N TYR A 215 9.95 -5.79 17.68
CA TYR A 215 9.37 -6.98 17.08
C TYR A 215 8.32 -7.67 17.95
N HIS A 216 7.29 -6.92 18.34
CA HIS A 216 6.09 -7.43 19.01
C HIS A 216 4.83 -6.98 18.25
N VAL A 217 3.67 -7.50 18.64
CA VAL A 217 2.38 -7.11 18.06
C VAL A 217 1.49 -6.50 19.14
N ASP A 218 1.05 -5.27 18.91
CA ASP A 218 -0.11 -4.72 19.60
C ASP A 218 -1.38 -5.16 18.88
N TRP A 219 -2.33 -5.73 19.62
CA TRP A 219 -3.59 -6.21 19.09
C TRP A 219 -4.73 -5.29 19.51
N VAL A 220 -5.66 -5.08 18.59
CA VAL A 220 -6.97 -4.50 18.84
C VAL A 220 -8.02 -5.50 18.34
N ASP A 221 -8.68 -6.19 19.25
CA ASP A 221 -9.74 -7.14 18.93
C ASP A 221 -10.97 -6.40 18.36
N ALA A 222 -11.86 -7.10 17.67
CA ALA A 222 -13.01 -6.48 16.99
C ALA A 222 -13.92 -5.65 17.92
N ASN A 223 -14.04 -6.08 19.19
CA ASN A 223 -14.78 -5.39 20.25
C ASN A 223 -14.04 -4.16 20.84
N GLY A 224 -12.83 -3.87 20.37
CA GLY A 224 -11.98 -2.76 20.83
C GLY A 224 -11.04 -3.10 21.99
N THR A 225 -11.05 -4.33 22.50
CA THR A 225 -10.11 -4.79 23.54
C THR A 225 -8.68 -4.70 23.01
N ARG A 226 -7.77 -4.17 23.82
CA ARG A 226 -6.35 -4.03 23.49
C ARG A 226 -5.53 -5.04 24.28
N ARG A 227 -4.56 -5.66 23.62
CA ARG A 227 -3.60 -6.58 24.24
C ARG A 227 -2.28 -6.51 23.49
N GLU A 228 -1.19 -6.82 24.17
CA GLU A 228 0.17 -6.80 23.62
C GLU A 228 0.74 -8.22 23.67
N SER A 229 1.50 -8.62 22.66
CA SER A 229 2.29 -9.85 22.73
C SER A 229 3.62 -9.62 23.43
N PRO A 230 4.25 -10.65 24.02
CA PRO A 230 5.68 -10.59 24.32
C PRO A 230 6.49 -10.21 23.06
N LYS A 231 7.69 -9.68 23.28
CA LYS A 231 8.66 -9.45 22.20
C LYS A 231 9.03 -10.79 21.57
N MET A 232 8.89 -10.89 20.26
CA MET A 232 9.25 -12.08 19.52
C MET A 232 10.76 -12.14 19.35
N ALA A 233 11.32 -13.34 19.41
CA ALA A 233 12.74 -13.55 19.17
C ALA A 233 13.08 -13.13 17.73
N PHE A 234 14.09 -12.27 17.57
CA PHE A 234 14.59 -11.83 16.28
C PHE A 234 16.11 -11.73 16.31
N ASP A 235 16.75 -12.09 15.20
CA ASP A 235 18.20 -12.13 15.07
C ASP A 235 18.74 -10.76 14.63
N TRP A 236 18.70 -9.81 15.56
CA TRP A 236 19.06 -8.41 15.31
C TRP A 236 20.51 -8.25 14.83
N LYS A 237 20.68 -7.71 13.63
CA LYS A 237 22.00 -7.35 13.09
C LYS A 237 22.37 -5.93 13.52
N ARG A 238 23.44 -5.79 14.29
CA ARG A 238 24.04 -4.48 14.59
C ARG A 238 24.67 -3.88 13.34
N MET A 239 24.44 -2.60 13.10
CA MET A 239 24.99 -1.81 12.01
C MET A 239 26.21 -1.03 12.52
N THR A 240 27.39 -1.34 12.00
CA THR A 240 28.59 -0.53 12.27
C THR A 240 28.55 0.78 11.47
N ASP A 241 29.36 1.78 11.86
CA ASP A 241 29.44 3.03 11.10
C ASP A 241 29.89 2.80 9.64
N GLU A 242 30.76 1.81 9.44
CA GLU A 242 31.18 1.37 8.11
C GLU A 242 30.01 0.77 7.31
N ASP A 243 29.18 -0.09 7.92
CA ASP A 243 27.99 -0.66 7.27
C ASP A 243 27.00 0.43 6.86
N LYS A 244 26.75 1.40 7.76
CA LYS A 244 25.84 2.52 7.51
C LYS A 244 26.33 3.37 6.35
N THR A 245 27.63 3.65 6.29
CA THR A 245 28.26 4.43 5.21
C THR A 245 28.15 3.69 3.87
N LYS A 246 28.53 2.40 3.84
CA LYS A 246 28.42 1.56 2.63
C LYS A 246 26.99 1.47 2.11
N LEU A 247 26.00 1.38 3.00
CA LEU A 247 24.58 1.37 2.62
C LEU A 247 24.18 2.68 1.93
N VAL A 248 24.51 3.83 2.54
CA VAL A 248 24.20 5.16 2.00
C VAL A 248 24.82 5.34 0.61
N ASP A 249 26.11 5.02 0.46
CA ASP A 249 26.83 5.14 -0.81
C ASP A 249 26.26 4.22 -1.89
N SER A 250 25.91 2.99 -1.52
CA SER A 250 25.29 2.01 -2.42
C SER A 250 23.93 2.50 -2.93
N VAL A 251 23.08 3.00 -2.03
CA VAL A 251 21.75 3.49 -2.40
C VAL A 251 21.85 4.74 -3.26
N LYS A 252 22.75 5.67 -2.92
CA LYS A 252 23.01 6.86 -3.75
C LYS A 252 23.42 6.48 -5.18
N THR A 253 24.34 5.52 -5.31
CA THR A 253 24.77 5.01 -6.62
C THR A 253 23.59 4.41 -7.41
N ILE A 254 22.68 3.69 -6.75
CA ILE A 254 21.48 3.14 -7.39
C ILE A 254 20.54 4.25 -7.86
N LEU A 255 20.28 5.25 -7.00
CA LEU A 255 19.42 6.39 -7.33
C LEU A 255 19.99 7.20 -8.49
N ASP A 256 21.29 7.49 -8.51
CA ASP A 256 21.96 8.21 -9.59
C ASP A 256 21.84 7.45 -10.93
N LYS A 257 22.05 6.13 -10.91
CA LYS A 257 21.86 5.27 -12.09
C LYS A 257 20.41 5.25 -12.57
N GLN A 258 19.43 5.19 -11.65
CA GLN A 258 18.02 5.22 -12.01
C GLN A 258 17.60 6.56 -12.61
N ALA A 259 18.04 7.67 -12.01
CA ALA A 259 17.76 9.01 -12.52
C ALA A 259 18.33 9.20 -13.93
N ALA A 260 19.52 8.67 -14.20
CA ALA A 260 20.13 8.69 -15.53
C ALA A 260 19.39 7.78 -16.54
N ALA A 261 18.90 6.62 -16.11
CA ALA A 261 18.22 5.66 -16.97
C ALA A 261 16.78 6.05 -17.33
N ASN A 262 16.06 6.73 -16.43
CA ASN A 262 14.63 7.08 -16.60
C ASN A 262 14.35 8.57 -16.36
N PRO A 263 14.88 9.48 -17.20
CA PRO A 263 14.63 10.92 -17.04
C PRO A 263 13.14 11.29 -17.16
N SER A 264 12.35 10.50 -17.88
CA SER A 264 10.89 10.66 -17.99
C SER A 264 10.15 10.41 -16.67
N GLN A 265 10.68 9.55 -15.80
CA GLN A 265 10.12 9.28 -14.47
C GLN A 265 10.27 10.49 -13.55
N GLY A 266 11.41 11.19 -13.62
CA GLY A 266 11.62 12.45 -12.92
C GLY A 266 10.65 13.54 -13.37
N ALA A 267 10.38 13.63 -14.67
CA ALA A 267 9.38 14.55 -15.22
C ALA A 267 7.94 14.20 -14.80
N ALA A 268 7.59 12.91 -14.74
CA ALA A 268 6.30 12.45 -14.24
C ALA A 268 6.10 12.72 -12.74
N MET A 269 7.17 12.58 -11.94
CA MET A 269 7.14 12.95 -10.53
C MET A 269 7.00 14.47 -10.34
N ALA A 270 7.70 15.27 -11.16
CA ALA A 270 7.56 16.73 -11.15
C ALA A 270 6.14 17.18 -11.51
N SER A 271 5.50 16.55 -12.50
CA SER A 271 4.13 16.88 -12.90
C SER A 271 3.11 16.46 -11.83
N ALA A 272 3.27 15.28 -11.22
CA ALA A 272 2.44 14.85 -10.10
C ALA A 272 2.57 15.78 -8.88
N PHE A 273 3.79 16.22 -8.56
CA PHE A 273 4.03 17.16 -7.47
C PHE A 273 3.49 18.57 -7.80
N GLY A 274 3.63 19.02 -9.05
CA GLY A 274 3.02 20.26 -9.54
C GLY A 274 1.51 20.26 -9.47
N ALA A 275 0.86 19.15 -9.85
CA ALA A 275 -0.58 18.97 -9.69
C ALA A 275 -1.00 18.98 -8.21
N ALA A 276 -0.22 18.32 -7.36
CA ALA A 276 -0.40 18.27 -5.92
C ALA A 276 -0.01 19.56 -5.18
N MET A 277 0.51 20.60 -5.86
CA MET A 277 0.85 21.92 -5.29
C MET A 277 0.04 23.07 -5.91
N GLY A 278 -0.43 22.90 -7.14
CA GLY A 278 -0.97 23.97 -7.97
C GLY A 278 -2.46 24.25 -7.80
N GLY A 279 -3.23 23.41 -7.08
CA GLY A 279 -4.66 23.65 -6.82
C GLY A 279 -5.49 24.03 -8.07
N ALA A 280 -5.04 23.66 -9.27
CA ALA A 280 -5.60 24.18 -10.50
C ALA A 280 -6.85 23.35 -10.85
N GLY A 281 -8.00 24.02 -10.74
CA GLY A 281 -9.30 23.45 -11.06
C GLY A 281 -9.33 22.80 -12.44
N GLY A 282 -9.84 21.57 -12.50
CA GLY A 282 -10.14 20.90 -13.77
C GLY A 282 -10.19 19.38 -13.71
N ALA A 283 -9.46 18.72 -12.81
CA ALA A 283 -9.47 17.26 -12.68
C ALA A 283 -9.68 16.82 -11.23
N ARG A 284 -10.82 16.15 -10.96
CA ARG A 284 -11.17 15.51 -9.69
C ARG A 284 -10.44 14.15 -9.57
N PRO A 285 -10.20 13.59 -8.36
CA PRO A 285 -9.70 14.17 -7.11
C PRO A 285 -8.23 13.73 -6.87
N GLN A 286 -7.31 14.67 -6.72
CA GLN A 286 -6.05 14.43 -5.99
C GLN A 286 -6.06 15.37 -4.81
N VAL A 287 -5.84 14.81 -3.61
CA VAL A 287 -5.57 15.49 -2.33
C VAL A 287 -6.18 16.89 -2.27
N VAL A 288 -7.38 17.03 -1.69
CA VAL A 288 -8.00 18.34 -1.49
C VAL A 288 -7.09 19.18 -0.58
N MET A 289 -6.15 19.91 -1.19
CA MET A 289 -5.47 21.02 -0.56
C MET A 289 -6.52 22.11 -0.37
N ARG A 290 -7.07 22.17 0.84
CA ARG A 290 -8.01 23.21 1.19
C ARG A 290 -7.22 24.48 1.47
N PHE A 291 -7.22 25.40 0.51
CA PHE A 291 -6.79 26.78 0.74
C PHE A 291 -7.90 27.48 1.51
N GLU A 292 -7.70 27.77 2.80
CA GLU A 292 -8.53 28.74 3.50
C GLU A 292 -8.06 30.14 3.09
N ALA A 293 -8.57 30.63 1.97
CA ALA A 293 -8.41 32.03 1.60
C ALA A 293 -9.43 32.85 2.40
N SER A 294 -8.97 33.72 3.29
CA SER A 294 -9.75 34.85 3.78
C SER A 294 -10.22 35.66 2.56
N ALA A 295 -11.53 35.88 2.45
CA ALA A 295 -12.16 36.54 1.31
C ALA A 295 -11.53 37.91 1.02
N GLY A 296 -10.88 38.02 -0.15
CA GLY A 296 -10.43 39.27 -0.76
C GLY A 296 -11.01 39.38 -2.18
N PRO A 297 -11.22 40.60 -2.71
CA PRO A 297 -12.08 40.82 -3.86
C PRO A 297 -11.52 40.24 -5.16
N ALA A 298 -12.42 39.64 -5.93
CA ALA A 298 -12.15 38.92 -7.17
C ALA A 298 -11.70 39.85 -8.31
N GLY A 299 -10.60 39.50 -8.97
CA GLY A 299 -10.14 40.19 -10.18
C GLY A 299 -8.65 40.01 -10.47
N GLY A 300 -8.19 38.77 -10.68
CA GLY A 300 -6.82 38.50 -11.11
C GLY A 300 -6.77 37.31 -12.08
N ALA A 301 -6.07 37.48 -13.19
CA ALA A 301 -5.81 36.42 -14.17
C ALA A 301 -5.25 35.16 -13.48
N PRO A 302 -5.52 33.94 -13.99
CA PRO A 302 -5.04 32.72 -13.37
C PRO A 302 -3.51 32.76 -13.29
N ALA A 303 -2.98 32.75 -12.06
CA ALA A 303 -1.55 32.70 -11.81
C ALA A 303 -0.96 31.48 -12.54
N ARG A 304 0.02 31.70 -13.41
CA ARG A 304 0.75 30.62 -14.09
C ARG A 304 1.32 29.70 -13.01
N ALA A 305 0.93 28.42 -13.03
CA ALA A 305 1.41 27.45 -12.06
C ALA A 305 2.95 27.48 -12.01
N PRO A 306 3.56 27.51 -10.82
CA PRO A 306 5.01 27.61 -10.71
C PRO A 306 5.67 26.43 -11.43
N GLN A 307 6.69 26.71 -12.25
CA GLN A 307 7.46 25.65 -12.90
C GLN A 307 8.32 24.93 -11.85
N ILE A 308 8.02 23.65 -11.65
CA ILE A 308 8.70 22.77 -10.69
C ILE A 308 9.72 21.93 -11.44
N SER A 309 10.96 21.88 -10.96
CA SER A 309 11.97 20.96 -11.48
C SER A 309 11.78 19.55 -10.94
N ALA A 310 12.39 18.55 -11.59
CA ALA A 310 12.36 17.18 -11.10
C ALA A 310 12.93 17.11 -9.66
N PRO A 311 12.21 16.50 -8.70
CA PRO A 311 12.71 16.38 -7.33
C PRO A 311 14.04 15.64 -7.29
N LYS A 312 15.01 16.17 -6.57
CA LYS A 312 16.27 15.48 -6.26
C LYS A 312 16.07 14.60 -5.04
N ILE A 313 16.17 13.28 -5.23
CA ILE A 313 16.11 12.31 -4.14
C ILE A 313 17.52 12.17 -3.57
N ASN A 314 17.68 12.56 -2.31
CA ASN A 314 18.89 12.41 -1.52
C ASN A 314 18.71 11.31 -0.49
N VAL A 315 19.83 10.75 -0.03
CA VAL A 315 19.86 9.78 1.07
C VAL A 315 20.29 10.52 2.33
N VAL A 316 19.69 10.20 3.48
CA VAL A 316 20.11 10.71 4.78
C VAL A 316 21.58 10.39 5.08
N SER A 317 22.16 11.11 6.04
CA SER A 317 23.52 10.83 6.51
C SER A 317 23.61 9.47 7.24
N ALA A 318 24.82 8.89 7.30
CA ALA A 318 25.04 7.60 7.95
C ALA A 318 24.64 7.58 9.44
N SER A 319 24.73 8.72 10.14
CA SER A 319 24.30 8.85 11.54
C SER A 319 22.79 8.75 11.74
N GLU A 320 21.99 8.94 10.69
CA GLU A 320 20.53 8.78 10.73
C GLU A 320 20.07 7.33 10.45
N ILE A 321 21.01 6.44 10.11
CA ILE A 321 20.73 5.01 9.95
C ILE A 321 20.70 4.35 11.35
N PRO A 322 19.69 3.52 11.66
CA PRO A 322 19.58 2.89 12.98
C PRO A 322 20.77 1.98 13.29
N ASP A 323 21.08 1.85 14.58
CA ASP A 323 22.17 0.99 15.08
C ASP A 323 21.90 -0.50 14.88
N TYR A 324 20.65 -0.87 14.63
CA TYR A 324 20.25 -2.24 14.33
C TYR A 324 19.37 -2.25 13.08
N GLN A 325 19.60 -3.23 12.22
CA GLN A 325 18.78 -3.47 11.06
C GLN A 325 17.34 -3.78 11.51
N PRO A 326 16.32 -3.08 11.00
CA PRO A 326 14.93 -3.36 11.32
C PRO A 326 14.52 -4.75 10.78
N PRO A 327 13.48 -5.37 11.36
CA PRO A 327 13.07 -6.71 10.98
C PRO A 327 12.35 -6.78 9.62
N PHE A 328 11.70 -5.70 9.18
CA PHE A 328 10.90 -5.66 7.95
C PHE A 328 10.86 -4.24 7.35
N PHE A 329 10.47 -4.14 6.07
CA PHE A 329 10.12 -2.89 5.41
C PHE A 329 8.60 -2.63 5.47
N ALA A 330 8.17 -1.41 5.14
CA ALA A 330 6.75 -1.08 5.12
C ALA A 330 5.98 -1.92 4.07
N ASN A 331 4.72 -2.27 4.39
CA ASN A 331 3.81 -3.05 3.55
C ASN A 331 4.22 -4.51 3.32
N ASN A 332 5.03 -5.07 4.21
CA ASN A 332 5.48 -6.46 4.19
C ASN A 332 4.65 -7.38 5.09
N THR A 333 3.62 -6.84 5.73
CA THR A 333 2.75 -7.57 6.65
C THR A 333 1.40 -7.88 6.01
N ARG A 334 0.94 -9.14 6.12
CA ARG A 334 -0.34 -9.59 5.57
C ARG A 334 -0.99 -10.62 6.50
N ALA A 335 -2.32 -10.65 6.57
CA ALA A 335 -3.02 -11.73 7.26
C ALA A 335 -3.33 -12.88 6.29
N ASP A 336 -3.22 -14.12 6.77
CA ASP A 336 -3.74 -15.29 6.07
C ASP A 336 -5.21 -15.56 6.42
N ALA A 337 -5.78 -16.59 5.79
CA ALA A 337 -7.17 -16.99 6.01
C ALA A 337 -7.36 -17.80 7.31
N ASP A 338 -6.28 -18.24 7.96
CA ASP A 338 -6.30 -19.11 9.14
C ASP A 338 -6.05 -18.32 10.44
N GLY A 339 -5.87 -17.00 10.35
CA GLY A 339 -5.76 -16.11 11.50
C GLY A 339 -4.32 -15.83 11.95
N ASN A 340 -3.35 -15.98 11.05
CA ASN A 340 -1.96 -15.61 11.30
C ASN A 340 -1.56 -14.36 10.51
N ILE A 341 -0.52 -13.69 10.99
CA ILE A 341 0.16 -12.60 10.31
C ILE A 341 1.45 -13.14 9.69
N TRP A 342 1.64 -12.88 8.40
CA TRP A 342 2.84 -13.17 7.63
C TRP A 342 3.65 -11.90 7.44
N VAL A 343 4.93 -11.95 7.79
CA VAL A 343 5.84 -10.80 7.73
C VAL A 343 7.03 -11.13 6.84
N LEU A 344 7.17 -10.44 5.70
CA LEU A 344 8.38 -10.52 4.89
C LEU A 344 9.55 -9.83 5.61
N THR A 345 10.47 -10.64 6.11
CA THR A 345 11.60 -10.18 6.91
C THR A 345 12.78 -9.74 6.04
N ILE A 346 13.60 -8.82 6.57
CA ILE A 346 14.88 -8.46 5.97
C ILE A 346 15.92 -9.46 6.46
N ALA A 347 16.60 -10.11 5.51
CA ALA A 347 17.67 -11.06 5.82
C ALA A 347 18.78 -10.39 6.64
N THR A 348 19.09 -10.94 7.81
CA THR A 348 20.20 -10.49 8.68
C THR A 348 21.46 -11.30 8.47
N LYS A 349 21.33 -12.46 7.81
CA LYS A 349 22.40 -13.41 7.47
C LYS A 349 22.23 -13.88 6.01
N PRO A 350 23.29 -14.41 5.37
CA PRO A 350 23.14 -15.11 4.10
C PRO A 350 22.06 -16.20 4.21
N GLN A 351 21.11 -16.19 3.29
CA GLN A 351 19.98 -17.12 3.26
C GLN A 351 19.82 -17.70 1.84
N PRO A 352 19.13 -18.84 1.67
CA PRO A 352 18.81 -19.37 0.35
C PRO A 352 18.10 -18.32 -0.52
N ALA A 353 18.26 -18.43 -1.83
CA ALA A 353 17.58 -17.54 -2.78
C ALA A 353 16.05 -17.59 -2.58
N GLY A 354 15.45 -16.42 -2.38
CA GLY A 354 14.02 -16.29 -2.08
C GLY A 354 13.72 -15.27 -0.99
N SER A 355 12.45 -15.27 -0.58
CA SER A 355 11.89 -14.35 0.43
C SER A 355 11.44 -15.14 1.65
N VAL A 356 11.88 -14.72 2.84
CA VAL A 356 11.58 -15.40 4.10
C VAL A 356 10.49 -14.66 4.86
N TYR A 357 9.42 -15.39 5.20
CA TYR A 357 8.30 -14.89 5.96
C TYR A 357 8.28 -15.52 7.34
N ASP A 358 8.15 -14.70 8.38
CA ASP A 358 7.76 -15.19 9.70
C ASP A 358 6.23 -15.25 9.77
N VAL A 359 5.69 -16.36 10.28
CA VAL A 359 4.25 -16.59 10.48
C VAL A 359 3.96 -16.46 11.96
N ILE A 360 3.14 -15.47 12.32
CA ILE A 360 2.85 -15.06 13.68
C ILE A 360 1.39 -15.35 13.99
N ASN A 361 1.13 -16.19 14.98
CA ASN A 361 -0.25 -16.50 15.38
C ASN A 361 -0.92 -15.35 16.14
N SER A 362 -2.21 -15.50 16.44
CA SER A 362 -3.00 -14.48 17.16
C SER A 362 -2.54 -14.20 18.60
N GLN A 363 -1.65 -15.01 19.17
CA GLN A 363 -1.01 -14.77 20.48
C GLN A 363 0.30 -13.97 20.36
N GLY A 364 0.73 -13.65 19.13
CA GLY A 364 2.00 -12.97 18.86
C GLY A 364 3.22 -13.87 19.04
N VAL A 365 3.08 -15.15 18.71
CA VAL A 365 4.18 -16.12 18.68
C VAL A 365 4.51 -16.46 17.23
N VAL A 366 5.78 -16.39 16.86
CA VAL A 366 6.27 -16.91 15.57
C VAL A 366 6.16 -18.44 15.61
N THR A 367 5.21 -19.00 14.85
CA THR A 367 4.98 -20.44 14.78
C THR A 367 5.80 -21.10 13.69
N GLU A 368 6.05 -20.38 12.59
CA GLU A 368 6.74 -20.90 11.42
C GLU A 368 7.61 -19.83 10.75
N ARG A 369 8.60 -20.31 9.99
CA ARG A 369 9.39 -19.50 9.08
C ARG A 369 9.36 -20.13 7.69
N VAL A 370 8.81 -19.40 6.73
CA VAL A 370 8.47 -19.91 5.40
C VAL A 370 9.36 -19.25 4.35
N LEU A 371 10.10 -20.07 3.60
CA LEU A 371 10.85 -19.61 2.43
C LEU A 371 9.96 -19.68 1.19
N ILE A 372 9.65 -18.53 0.62
CA ILE A 372 9.08 -18.42 -0.73
C ILE A 372 10.23 -18.42 -1.74
N PRO A 373 10.28 -19.39 -2.68
CA PRO A 373 11.38 -19.49 -3.63
C PRO A 373 11.53 -18.23 -4.49
N GLU A 374 12.74 -18.00 -5.00
CA GLU A 374 13.02 -16.92 -5.94
C GLU A 374 12.06 -16.90 -7.15
N GLY A 375 11.76 -15.69 -7.64
CA GLY A 375 10.85 -15.47 -8.77
C GLY A 375 9.37 -15.62 -8.43
N ARG A 376 9.03 -15.81 -7.14
CA ARG A 376 7.65 -15.88 -6.64
C ARG A 376 7.36 -14.79 -5.62
N THR A 377 6.13 -14.28 -5.67
CA THR A 377 5.61 -13.31 -4.71
C THR A 377 4.22 -13.74 -4.24
N ILE A 378 3.91 -13.56 -2.96
CA ILE A 378 2.57 -13.86 -2.43
C ILE A 378 1.55 -12.87 -3.00
N LEU A 379 0.47 -13.40 -3.57
CA LEU A 379 -0.70 -12.65 -4.02
C LEU A 379 -1.84 -12.63 -3.00
N GLY A 380 -1.97 -13.70 -2.21
CA GLY A 380 -3.01 -13.84 -1.20
C GLY A 380 -3.06 -15.25 -0.62
N PHE A 381 -4.05 -15.47 0.24
CA PHE A 381 -4.18 -16.70 1.02
C PHE A 381 -5.58 -17.29 0.84
N GLY A 382 -5.66 -18.62 0.98
CA GLY A 382 -6.89 -19.38 1.13
C GLY A 382 -6.86 -20.18 2.44
N PRO A 383 -7.98 -20.73 2.90
CA PRO A 383 -8.04 -21.50 4.14
C PRO A 383 -7.20 -22.78 4.06
N GLY A 384 -6.71 -23.25 5.21
CA GLY A 384 -5.99 -24.50 5.34
C GLY A 384 -4.55 -24.44 4.81
N GLY A 385 -3.84 -23.35 5.11
CA GLY A 385 -2.44 -23.14 4.73
C GLY A 385 -2.23 -22.86 3.24
N VAL A 386 -3.29 -22.54 2.50
CA VAL A 386 -3.20 -22.29 1.05
C VAL A 386 -2.60 -20.91 0.79
N VAL A 387 -1.54 -20.87 -0.04
CA VAL A 387 -0.89 -19.64 -0.48
C VAL A 387 -0.98 -19.54 -2.00
N TYR A 388 -1.42 -18.39 -2.50
CA TYR A 388 -1.44 -18.07 -3.92
C TYR A 388 -0.24 -17.22 -4.26
N LEU A 389 0.54 -17.65 -5.26
CA LEU A 389 1.80 -17.02 -5.64
C LEU A 389 1.70 -16.49 -7.07
N ALA A 390 2.23 -15.30 -7.33
CA ALA A 390 2.59 -14.86 -8.66
C ALA A 390 3.96 -15.44 -9.00
N GLN A 391 4.09 -16.11 -10.14
CA GLN A 391 5.38 -16.38 -10.74
C GLN A 391 5.51 -15.51 -11.99
N ARG A 392 6.56 -14.69 -12.02
CA ARG A 392 6.85 -13.85 -13.18
C ARG A 392 7.69 -14.64 -14.19
N THR A 393 7.21 -14.71 -15.42
CA THR A 393 7.95 -15.22 -16.57
C THR A 393 8.50 -14.03 -17.38
N PRO A 394 9.36 -14.24 -18.39
CA PRO A 394 9.86 -13.14 -19.23
C PRO A 394 8.76 -12.34 -19.94
N THR A 395 7.61 -12.97 -20.22
CA THR A 395 6.54 -12.38 -21.05
C THR A 395 5.21 -12.22 -20.32
N SER A 396 5.01 -12.86 -19.17
CA SER A 396 3.73 -12.84 -18.45
C SER A 396 3.87 -13.15 -16.96
N THR A 397 2.80 -12.93 -16.20
CA THR A 397 2.64 -13.47 -14.84
C THR A 397 1.69 -14.65 -14.88
N VAL A 398 1.99 -15.70 -14.11
CA VAL A 398 1.07 -16.80 -13.83
C VAL A 398 0.78 -16.92 -12.34
N ILE A 399 -0.40 -17.39 -11.98
CA ILE A 399 -0.78 -17.67 -10.59
C ILE A 399 -0.55 -19.14 -10.29
N GLU A 400 0.16 -19.44 -9.20
CA GLU A 400 0.36 -20.77 -8.66
C GLU A 400 -0.38 -20.94 -7.32
N ARG A 401 -0.90 -22.15 -7.06
CA ARG A 401 -1.39 -22.56 -5.74
C ARG A 401 -0.36 -23.43 -5.03
N ALA A 402 0.01 -23.05 -3.82
CA ALA A 402 0.86 -23.82 -2.91
C ALA A 402 0.16 -24.02 -1.56
N THR A 403 0.75 -24.86 -0.71
CA THR A 403 0.30 -25.10 0.66
C THR A 403 1.51 -25.07 1.58
N VAL A 404 1.37 -24.42 2.73
CA VAL A 404 2.33 -24.41 3.82
C VAL A 404 1.75 -25.27 4.94
N ARG A 405 2.60 -26.09 5.56
CA ARG A 405 2.23 -27.09 6.57
C ARG A 405 3.06 -26.91 7.82
#